data_AF-A0A937MC16-F1
#
_entry.id   AF-A0A937MC16-F1
#
_cell.length_a   1.000
_cell.length_b   1.000
_cell.length_c   1.000
_cell.angle_alpha   90.00
_cell.angle_beta   90.00
_cell.angle_gamma   90.00
#
_symmetry.space_group_name_H-M   'P 1'
#
loop_
_entity.id
_entity.type
_entity.pdbx_description
1 polymer ?
#
loop_
_entity_poly.entity_id
_entity_poly.type
_entity_poly.pdbx_seq_one_letter_code
_entity_poly.pdbx_strand_id
1 'polypeptide(L)'
;MALDFLPVSSTSIAAAGISTLRGLSRSSSSASIGRELPSSLTSGPKPPFVTSVDIPTASAALSIAIKVGTAIRDSLNALAGALETADHGSLVSSTTALTIDGTRVSRVNIQAEASILLDKINTLIKANTFDSGANFISSSSGNILIQTSRYGGGVEIVPQPLDADGLGLTDLTLLTATDVDRGISLVSEALFRVDSRLLNLESLQRNLGGLGAPGQALSRAFARASDTLPRGSLVNLIA
;
A
#
# COMPACT_ATOMS: atom_id res chain seq x y z
N MET A 1 -30.40 25.90 -39.51
CA MET A 1 -29.15 25.12 -39.58
C MET A 1 -28.88 24.64 -38.16
N ALA A 2 -29.36 23.44 -37.84
CA ALA A 2 -29.37 22.89 -36.49
C ALA A 2 -28.09 22.06 -36.30
N LEU A 3 -27.33 22.34 -35.24
CA LEU A 3 -26.20 21.52 -34.82
C LEU A 3 -26.71 20.54 -33.77
N ASP A 4 -26.66 19.28 -34.17
CA ASP A 4 -27.02 18.08 -33.43
C ASP A 4 -25.99 17.85 -32.31
N PHE A 5 -26.43 17.89 -31.06
CA PHE A 5 -25.58 17.58 -29.90
C PHE A 5 -25.72 16.10 -29.58
N LEU A 6 -24.66 15.34 -29.84
CA LEU A 6 -24.52 13.95 -29.40
C LEU A 6 -24.46 13.88 -27.86
N PRO A 7 -25.30 13.06 -27.20
CA PRO A 7 -25.15 12.79 -25.78
C PRO A 7 -24.01 11.79 -25.54
N VAL A 8 -22.97 12.23 -24.81
CA VAL A 8 -21.95 11.33 -24.24
C VAL A 8 -22.64 10.49 -23.17
N SER A 9 -22.95 9.24 -23.53
CA SER A 9 -23.57 8.27 -22.63
C SER A 9 -22.52 7.75 -21.65
N SER A 10 -22.73 8.05 -20.37
CA SER A 10 -22.01 7.48 -19.24
C SER A 10 -22.16 5.96 -19.25
N THR A 11 -21.07 5.25 -19.52
CA THR A 11 -20.97 3.80 -19.38
C THR A 11 -21.04 3.43 -17.90
N SER A 12 -22.25 3.17 -17.42
CA SER A 12 -22.54 2.43 -16.21
C SER A 12 -22.12 0.97 -16.40
N ILE A 13 -20.92 0.61 -15.96
CA ILE A 13 -20.58 -0.79 -15.74
C ILE A 13 -21.28 -1.21 -14.45
N ALA A 14 -22.50 -1.71 -14.62
CA ALA A 14 -23.30 -2.31 -13.59
C ALA A 14 -22.56 -3.50 -12.96
N ALA A 15 -22.33 -3.41 -11.66
CA ALA A 15 -22.05 -4.53 -10.80
C ALA A 15 -23.30 -5.41 -10.68
N ALA A 16 -23.29 -6.56 -11.34
CA ALA A 16 -24.18 -7.69 -11.11
C ALA A 16 -23.46 -8.94 -11.63
N GLY A 17 -23.29 -10.03 -10.91
CA GLY A 17 -23.64 -10.38 -9.55
C GLY A 17 -23.27 -11.85 -9.36
N ILE A 18 -22.81 -12.23 -8.17
CA ILE A 18 -22.88 -13.63 -7.72
C ILE A 18 -23.25 -13.59 -6.24
N SER A 19 -24.54 -13.76 -5.96
CA SER A 19 -25.07 -14.05 -4.63
C SER A 19 -25.88 -15.33 -4.74
N THR A 20 -25.23 -16.49 -4.58
CA THR A 20 -25.87 -17.74 -4.15
C THR A 20 -24.81 -18.78 -3.82
N LEU A 21 -24.49 -18.91 -2.54
CA LEU A 21 -24.16 -20.18 -1.87
C LEU A 21 -24.19 -19.95 -0.35
N ARG A 22 -25.39 -19.55 0.13
CA ARG A 22 -25.78 -19.70 1.53
C ARG A 22 -26.32 -21.12 1.66
N GLY A 23 -25.59 -21.99 2.37
CA GLY A 23 -26.10 -23.29 2.77
C GLY A 23 -25.18 -24.48 2.49
N LEU A 24 -23.98 -24.49 3.06
CA LEU A 24 -23.35 -25.73 3.50
C LEU A 24 -22.67 -25.46 4.84
N SER A 25 -23.31 -25.93 5.91
CA SER A 25 -22.65 -26.26 7.16
C SER A 25 -21.38 -27.04 6.87
N ARG A 26 -20.24 -26.41 7.06
CA ARG A 26 -19.02 -27.11 7.47
C ARG A 26 -18.57 -26.44 8.75
N SER A 27 -18.93 -27.08 9.86
CA SER A 27 -18.07 -27.16 11.03
C SER A 27 -16.70 -27.61 10.53
N SER A 28 -15.85 -26.66 10.14
CA SER A 28 -14.41 -26.87 10.21
C SER A 28 -14.08 -26.73 11.68
N SER A 29 -14.36 -27.80 12.43
CA SER A 29 -13.46 -28.17 13.51
C SER A 29 -12.06 -28.09 12.91
N SER A 30 -11.29 -27.09 13.36
CA SER A 30 -9.85 -27.14 13.22
C SER A 30 -9.43 -28.40 13.98
N ALA A 31 -9.40 -29.53 13.26
CA ALA A 31 -8.64 -30.67 13.68
C ALA A 31 -7.18 -30.21 13.60
N SER A 32 -6.73 -29.60 14.69
CA SER A 32 -5.33 -29.63 15.06
C SER A 32 -4.97 -31.11 15.07
N ILE A 33 -4.35 -31.58 13.99
CA ILE A 33 -3.56 -32.81 14.04
C ILE A 33 -2.38 -32.42 14.93
N GLY A 34 -2.63 -32.55 16.23
CA GLY A 34 -1.68 -32.28 17.29
C GLY A 34 -0.57 -33.29 17.16
N ARG A 35 0.50 -32.90 16.48
CA ARG A 35 1.81 -33.42 16.83
C ARG A 35 2.23 -32.62 18.05
N GLU A 36 2.03 -33.21 19.21
CA GLU A 36 2.52 -32.66 20.47
C GLU A 36 3.99 -32.28 20.28
N LEU A 37 4.32 -31.04 20.65
CA LEU A 37 5.70 -30.60 20.71
C LEU A 37 6.44 -31.52 21.70
N PRO A 38 7.68 -31.95 21.40
CA PRO A 38 8.53 -32.60 22.38
C PRO A 38 8.51 -31.79 23.68
N SER A 39 8.43 -32.46 24.83
CA SER A 39 8.27 -31.87 26.16
C SER A 39 9.36 -30.86 26.58
N SER A 40 10.38 -30.67 25.74
CA SER A 40 11.46 -29.70 25.89
C SER A 40 11.27 -28.39 25.12
N LEU A 41 10.19 -28.23 24.32
CA LEU A 41 9.93 -27.02 23.54
C LEU A 41 8.68 -26.30 24.06
N THR A 42 8.89 -25.19 24.77
CA THR A 42 7.81 -24.27 25.13
C THR A 42 7.48 -23.38 23.94
N SER A 43 6.19 -23.25 23.60
CA SER A 43 5.76 -22.25 22.62
C SER A 43 6.08 -20.87 23.20
N GLY A 44 7.02 -20.17 22.57
CA GLY A 44 7.31 -18.77 22.91
C GLY A 44 6.06 -17.90 22.83
N PRO A 45 6.06 -16.73 23.48
CA PRO A 45 4.96 -15.79 23.42
C PRO A 45 4.62 -15.50 21.95
N LYS A 46 3.34 -15.71 21.60
CA LYS A 46 2.81 -15.44 20.26
C LYS A 46 3.12 -13.98 19.90
N PRO A 47 3.91 -13.70 18.84
CA PRO A 47 4.18 -12.34 18.43
C PRO A 47 2.87 -11.64 18.05
N PRO A 48 2.78 -10.30 18.22
CA PRO A 48 1.57 -9.54 17.94
C PRO A 48 1.14 -9.75 16.48
N PHE A 49 -0.12 -10.14 16.30
CA PHE A 49 -0.87 -10.30 15.03
C PHE A 49 -0.04 -10.38 13.74
N VAL A 50 0.77 -11.42 13.63
CA VAL A 50 1.49 -11.72 12.41
C VAL A 50 0.55 -12.46 11.47
N THR A 51 0.07 -11.80 10.41
CA THR A 51 -0.67 -12.49 9.36
C THR A 51 0.31 -13.32 8.54
N SER A 52 0.08 -14.62 8.50
CA SER A 52 0.91 -15.56 7.77
C SER A 52 0.37 -15.79 6.37
N VAL A 53 1.18 -15.56 5.34
CA VAL A 53 0.79 -15.59 3.93
C VAL A 53 1.80 -16.41 3.12
N ASP A 54 1.35 -17.16 2.12
CA ASP A 54 2.22 -17.93 1.24
C ASP A 54 2.85 -17.05 0.14
N ILE A 55 3.97 -17.50 -0.45
CA ILE A 55 4.71 -16.73 -1.47
C ILE A 55 3.81 -16.29 -2.65
N PRO A 56 2.97 -17.15 -3.25
CA PRO A 56 2.09 -16.74 -4.36
C PRO A 56 1.16 -15.59 -3.99
N THR A 57 0.49 -15.67 -2.84
CA THR A 57 -0.45 -14.63 -2.39
C THR A 57 0.29 -13.35 -2.03
N ALA A 58 1.43 -13.45 -1.33
CA ALA A 58 2.27 -12.29 -1.03
C ALA A 58 2.78 -11.60 -2.31
N SER A 59 3.19 -12.37 -3.32
CA SER A 59 3.64 -11.84 -4.62
C SER A 59 2.51 -11.15 -5.38
N ALA A 60 1.31 -11.73 -5.39
CA ALA A 60 0.14 -11.12 -6.03
C ALA A 60 -0.24 -9.80 -5.33
N ALA A 61 -0.31 -9.83 -4.00
CA ALA A 61 -0.63 -8.66 -3.18
C ALA A 61 0.42 -7.54 -3.31
N LEU A 62 1.71 -7.85 -3.38
CA LEU A 62 2.77 -6.86 -3.64
C LEU A 62 2.66 -6.22 -5.03
N SER A 63 2.35 -7.02 -6.05
CA SER A 63 2.12 -6.49 -7.41
C SER A 63 0.97 -5.49 -7.44
N ILE A 64 -0.12 -5.77 -6.73
CA ILE A 64 -1.25 -4.84 -6.61
C ILE A 64 -0.83 -3.62 -5.77
N ALA A 65 -0.13 -3.81 -4.66
CA ALA A 65 0.35 -2.72 -3.81
C ALA A 65 1.25 -1.73 -4.57
N ILE A 66 2.15 -2.22 -5.43
CA ILE A 66 3.00 -1.37 -6.28
C ILE A 66 2.14 -0.58 -7.28
N LYS A 67 1.17 -1.22 -7.94
CA LYS A 67 0.24 -0.54 -8.87
C LYS A 67 -0.55 0.55 -8.16
N VAL A 68 -1.08 0.26 -6.97
CA VAL A 68 -1.81 1.23 -6.15
C VAL A 68 -0.88 2.36 -5.72
N GLY A 69 0.34 2.06 -5.27
CA GLY A 69 1.32 3.07 -4.90
C GLY A 69 1.71 3.99 -6.07
N THR A 70 1.86 3.47 -7.28
CA THR A 70 2.08 4.29 -8.48
C THR A 70 0.90 5.21 -8.76
N ALA A 71 -0.33 4.72 -8.66
CA ALA A 71 -1.53 5.56 -8.82
C ALA A 71 -1.63 6.65 -7.73
N ILE A 72 -1.19 6.37 -6.51
CA ILE A 72 -1.08 7.35 -5.42
C ILE A 72 -0.03 8.41 -5.76
N ARG A 73 1.15 8.01 -6.23
CA ARG A 73 2.20 8.93 -6.67
C ARG A 73 1.71 9.89 -7.76
N ASP A 74 1.07 9.34 -8.79
CA ASP A 74 0.56 10.14 -9.91
C ASP A 74 -0.52 11.13 -9.44
N SER A 75 -1.36 10.70 -8.50
CA SER A 75 -2.35 11.56 -7.85
C SER A 75 -1.73 12.70 -7.03
N LEU A 76 -0.65 12.42 -6.29
CA LEU A 76 0.07 13.44 -5.52
C LEU A 76 0.82 14.43 -6.43
N ASN A 77 1.35 13.97 -7.56
CA ASN A 77 1.94 14.87 -8.57
C ASN A 77 0.89 15.82 -9.17
N ALA A 78 -0.32 15.33 -9.43
CA ALA A 78 -1.42 16.18 -9.88
C ALA A 78 -1.80 17.23 -8.81
N LEU A 79 -1.85 16.83 -7.53
CA LEU A 79 -2.08 17.76 -6.43
C LEU A 79 -0.95 18.80 -6.30
N ALA A 80 0.30 18.39 -6.45
CA ALA A 80 1.45 19.31 -6.44
C ALA A 80 1.32 20.39 -7.52
N GLY A 81 0.96 20.01 -8.75
CA GLY A 81 0.71 20.97 -9.84
C GLY A 81 -0.46 21.93 -9.56
N ALA A 82 -1.52 21.44 -8.90
CA ALA A 82 -2.63 22.29 -8.46
C ALA A 82 -2.20 23.29 -7.37
N LEU A 83 -1.32 22.87 -6.45
CA LEU A 83 -0.77 23.74 -5.40
C LEU A 83 0.19 24.80 -5.96
N GLU A 84 1.07 24.43 -6.90
CA GLU A 84 1.93 25.41 -7.58
C GLU A 84 1.10 26.46 -8.32
N THR A 85 0.00 26.04 -8.96
CA THR A 85 -0.97 26.96 -9.58
C THR A 85 -1.63 27.87 -8.54
N ALA A 86 -1.88 27.36 -7.34
CA ALA A 86 -2.47 28.13 -6.24
C ALA A 86 -1.53 29.18 -5.63
N ASP A 87 -0.23 28.90 -5.65
CA ASP A 87 0.83 29.77 -5.16
C ASP A 87 1.13 30.92 -6.15
N HIS A 88 1.23 30.60 -7.45
CA HIS A 88 1.54 31.59 -8.49
C HIS A 88 0.32 32.39 -8.95
N GLY A 89 -0.87 31.78 -8.89
CA GLY A 89 -2.13 32.44 -9.20
C GLY A 89 -2.53 33.33 -8.05
N SER A 90 -2.77 34.62 -8.31
CA SER A 90 -3.51 35.49 -7.41
C SER A 90 -4.95 34.97 -7.28
N LEU A 91 -5.15 33.87 -6.56
CA LEU A 91 -6.44 33.31 -6.18
C LEU A 91 -6.99 34.25 -5.07
N VAL A 92 -7.35 35.47 -5.46
CA VAL A 92 -7.87 36.50 -4.56
C VAL A 92 -9.32 36.17 -4.23
N SER A 93 -9.55 35.65 -3.01
CA SER A 93 -10.86 35.52 -2.40
C SER A 93 -11.82 34.53 -3.10
N SER A 94 -12.75 33.95 -2.33
CA SER A 94 -13.87 33.15 -2.85
C SER A 94 -14.78 33.93 -3.84
N THR A 95 -14.52 35.23 -4.01
CA THR A 95 -15.27 36.18 -4.84
C THR A 95 -14.61 36.54 -6.18
N THR A 96 -13.30 36.34 -6.38
CA THR A 96 -12.64 36.66 -7.67
C THR A 96 -12.38 35.37 -8.43
N ALA A 97 -13.10 35.19 -9.54
CA ALA A 97 -13.02 33.98 -10.35
C ALA A 97 -11.81 34.04 -11.29
N LEU A 98 -10.81 33.19 -11.03
CA LEU A 98 -9.87 32.77 -12.07
C LEU A 98 -10.44 31.54 -12.76
N THR A 99 -10.71 31.64 -14.05
CA THR A 99 -11.07 30.50 -14.90
C THR A 99 -9.84 30.02 -15.65
N ILE A 100 -9.35 28.82 -15.33
CA ILE A 100 -8.37 28.10 -16.16
C ILE A 100 -9.17 27.10 -16.98
N ASP A 101 -9.09 27.18 -18.31
CA ASP A 101 -9.88 26.35 -19.25
C ASP A 101 -11.40 26.31 -18.94
N GLY A 102 -11.94 27.45 -18.48
CA GLY A 102 -13.36 27.59 -18.12
C GLY A 102 -13.74 27.02 -16.75
N THR A 103 -12.81 26.42 -16.02
CA THR A 103 -13.04 25.91 -14.65
C THR A 103 -12.60 26.96 -13.64
N ARG A 104 -13.52 27.37 -12.74
CA ARG A 104 -13.20 28.27 -11.63
C ARG A 104 -12.17 27.60 -10.72
N VAL A 105 -10.97 28.17 -10.62
CA VAL A 105 -9.94 27.74 -9.66
C VAL A 105 -10.03 28.67 -8.46
N SER A 106 -10.22 28.09 -7.28
CA SER A 106 -10.19 28.80 -6.00
C SER A 106 -9.52 27.91 -4.97
N ARG A 107 -8.91 28.49 -3.93
CA ARG A 107 -8.31 27.73 -2.82
C ARG A 107 -9.30 26.73 -2.18
N VAL A 108 -10.58 27.10 -2.15
CA VAL A 108 -11.66 26.21 -1.67
C VAL A 108 -11.83 24.99 -2.57
N ASN A 109 -11.75 25.15 -3.88
CA ASN A 109 -11.85 24.03 -4.83
C ASN A 109 -10.63 23.10 -4.70
N ILE A 110 -9.44 23.67 -4.54
CA ILE A 110 -8.20 22.90 -4.36
C ILE A 110 -8.23 22.16 -3.01
N GLN A 111 -8.71 22.79 -1.93
CA GLN A 111 -8.95 22.12 -0.64
C GLN A 111 -9.92 20.95 -0.78
N ALA A 112 -11.03 21.15 -1.50
CA ALA A 112 -12.03 20.10 -1.72
C ALA A 112 -11.43 18.94 -2.54
N GLU A 113 -10.67 19.24 -3.60
CA GLU A 113 -10.00 18.25 -4.43
C GLU A 113 -8.94 17.47 -3.64
N ALA A 114 -8.13 18.15 -2.83
CA ALA A 114 -7.16 17.53 -1.93
C ALA A 114 -7.85 16.58 -0.93
N SER A 115 -8.98 16.99 -0.36
CA SER A 115 -9.76 16.16 0.58
C SER A 115 -10.29 14.90 -0.10
N ILE A 116 -10.91 15.05 -1.29
CA ILE A 116 -11.39 13.92 -2.10
C ILE A 116 -10.24 12.97 -2.47
N LEU A 117 -9.07 13.54 -2.78
CA LEU A 117 -7.89 12.74 -3.12
C LEU A 117 -7.41 11.90 -1.94
N LEU A 118 -7.29 12.50 -0.76
CA LEU A 118 -6.88 11.78 0.46
C LEU A 118 -7.88 10.66 0.81
N ASP A 119 -9.18 10.92 0.67
CA ASP A 119 -10.21 9.90 0.85
C ASP A 119 -10.10 8.77 -0.17
N LYS A 120 -9.80 9.11 -1.43
CA LYS A 120 -9.57 8.13 -2.50
C LYS A 120 -8.33 7.29 -2.22
N ILE A 121 -7.23 7.88 -1.77
CA ILE A 121 -6.00 7.17 -1.37
C ILE A 121 -6.33 6.16 -0.27
N ASN A 122 -6.99 6.60 0.79
CA ASN A 122 -7.39 5.74 1.90
C ASN A 122 -8.34 4.61 1.46
N THR A 123 -9.25 4.89 0.54
CA THR A 123 -10.18 3.88 -0.02
C THR A 123 -9.46 2.84 -0.87
N LEU A 124 -8.53 3.26 -1.75
CA LEU A 124 -7.73 2.35 -2.57
C LEU A 124 -6.87 1.43 -1.71
N ILE A 125 -6.29 1.97 -0.64
CA ILE A 125 -5.49 1.19 0.30
C ILE A 125 -6.36 0.19 1.05
N LYS A 126 -7.51 0.61 1.59
CA LYS A 126 -8.46 -0.30 2.28
C LYS A 126 -8.95 -1.43 1.36
N ALA A 127 -9.19 -1.13 0.09
CA ALA A 127 -9.59 -2.12 -0.91
C ALA A 127 -8.48 -3.13 -1.26
N ASN A 128 -7.21 -2.80 -0.99
CA ASN A 128 -6.05 -3.68 -1.22
C ASN A 128 -5.72 -4.60 -0.03
N THR A 129 -6.68 -4.77 0.89
CA THR A 129 -6.52 -5.70 2.00
C THR A 129 -6.65 -7.14 1.50
N PHE A 130 -5.69 -7.99 1.86
CA PHE A 130 -5.69 -9.43 1.58
C PHE A 130 -5.64 -10.21 2.90
N ASP A 131 -5.74 -11.53 2.81
CA ASP A 131 -5.67 -12.53 3.90
C ASP A 131 -5.75 -11.98 5.34
N SER A 132 -6.88 -12.22 6.01
CA SER A 132 -7.06 -11.89 7.42
C SER A 132 -6.78 -10.42 7.81
N GLY A 133 -6.77 -9.49 6.85
CA GLY A 133 -6.56 -8.06 7.12
C GLY A 133 -5.15 -7.54 6.82
N ALA A 134 -4.27 -8.35 6.21
CA ALA A 134 -2.94 -7.91 5.82
C ALA A 134 -2.95 -6.88 4.68
N ASN A 135 -2.04 -5.92 4.75
CA ASN A 135 -1.88 -4.90 3.73
C ASN A 135 -0.44 -4.35 3.74
N PHE A 136 0.27 -4.49 2.62
CA PHE A 136 1.65 -4.01 2.51
C PHE A 136 1.79 -2.48 2.52
N ILE A 137 0.69 -1.73 2.36
CA ILE A 137 0.71 -0.27 2.16
C ILE A 137 -0.23 0.51 3.10
N SER A 138 -0.73 -0.10 4.18
CA SER A 138 -1.51 0.62 5.19
C SER A 138 -0.76 0.78 6.51
N SER A 139 -0.90 1.93 7.16
CA SER A 139 -0.38 2.20 8.52
C SER A 139 -1.12 1.41 9.59
N SER A 140 -2.36 1.01 9.31
CA SER A 140 -3.18 0.20 10.21
C SER A 140 -2.87 -1.30 10.17
N SER A 141 -2.03 -1.75 9.23
CA SER A 141 -1.70 -3.16 9.08
C SER A 141 -0.58 -3.58 10.03
N GLY A 142 -0.70 -4.79 10.59
CA GLY A 142 0.36 -5.44 11.35
C GLY A 142 1.46 -6.00 10.45
N ASN A 143 2.52 -6.51 11.07
CA ASN A 143 3.60 -7.18 10.34
C ASN A 143 3.08 -8.44 9.62
N ILE A 144 3.66 -8.71 8.45
CA ILE A 144 3.22 -9.79 7.56
C ILE A 144 4.32 -10.83 7.50
N LEU A 145 4.03 -12.08 7.90
CA LEU A 145 4.97 -13.19 7.75
C LEU A 145 4.71 -13.91 6.44
N ILE A 146 5.67 -13.81 5.53
CA ILE A 146 5.67 -14.58 4.29
C ILE A 146 6.30 -15.93 4.58
N GLN A 147 5.50 -17.00 4.53
CA GLN A 147 6.01 -18.37 4.68
C GLN A 147 6.83 -18.77 3.46
N THR A 148 8.13 -18.99 3.66
CA THR A 148 9.06 -19.35 2.58
C THR A 148 9.27 -20.84 2.41
N SER A 149 8.91 -21.65 3.41
CA SER A 149 9.01 -23.10 3.32
C SER A 149 7.85 -23.81 4.02
N ARG A 150 7.52 -24.99 3.51
CA ARG A 150 6.51 -25.90 4.08
C ARG A 150 6.92 -26.51 5.43
N TYR A 151 8.17 -26.34 5.86
CA TYR A 151 8.75 -27.03 7.03
C TYR A 151 9.17 -26.07 8.15
N GLY A 152 8.75 -24.81 8.10
CA GLY A 152 9.12 -23.79 9.09
C GLY A 152 10.23 -22.91 8.57
N GLY A 153 9.83 -21.79 7.98
CA GLY A 153 10.69 -20.70 7.55
C GLY A 153 9.80 -19.59 7.04
N GLY A 154 10.08 -18.35 7.45
CA GLY A 154 9.30 -17.21 7.03
C GLY A 154 10.10 -15.92 7.16
N VAL A 155 9.71 -14.94 6.36
CA VAL A 155 10.27 -13.59 6.40
C VAL A 155 9.18 -12.66 6.90
N GLU A 156 9.45 -11.98 8.00
CA GLU A 156 8.57 -10.94 8.52
C GLU A 156 8.82 -9.64 7.75
N ILE A 157 7.75 -9.06 7.23
CA ILE A 157 7.75 -7.83 6.45
C ILE A 157 6.95 -6.78 7.20
N VAL A 158 7.56 -5.61 7.38
CA VAL A 158 6.89 -4.43 7.91
C VAL A 158 6.18 -3.70 6.76
N PRO A 159 4.88 -3.39 6.88
CA PRO A 159 4.16 -2.59 5.89
C PRO A 159 4.86 -1.25 5.60
N GLN A 160 4.75 -0.80 4.35
CA GLN A 160 5.26 0.47 3.86
C GLN A 160 4.07 1.41 3.65
N PRO A 161 3.57 2.07 4.70
CA PRO A 161 2.27 2.74 4.65
C PRO A 161 2.24 3.85 3.60
N LEU A 162 1.20 3.92 2.77
CA LEU A 162 1.00 4.95 1.74
C LEU A 162 -0.32 5.71 1.94
N ASP A 163 -0.97 5.50 3.09
CA ASP A 163 -2.20 6.21 3.47
C ASP A 163 -1.88 7.62 3.96
N ALA A 164 -2.92 8.43 4.16
CA ALA A 164 -2.77 9.82 4.57
C ALA A 164 -1.92 9.97 5.85
N ASP A 165 -2.07 9.05 6.80
CA ASP A 165 -1.28 8.99 8.03
C ASP A 165 0.18 8.61 7.74
N GLY A 166 0.43 7.52 7.01
CA GLY A 166 1.78 7.12 6.62
C GLY A 166 2.54 8.17 5.80
N LEU A 167 1.82 9.01 5.06
CA LEU A 167 2.34 10.10 4.25
C LEU A 167 2.44 11.44 4.99
N GLY A 168 1.87 11.56 6.20
CA GLY A 168 1.88 12.81 6.96
C GLY A 168 0.96 13.91 6.38
N LEU A 169 -0.12 13.51 5.71
CA LEU A 169 -1.06 14.40 5.02
C LEU A 169 -2.39 14.59 5.77
N THR A 170 -2.51 14.08 7.00
CA THR A 170 -3.75 14.15 7.80
C THR A 170 -4.21 15.57 8.11
N ASP A 171 -3.26 16.50 8.27
CA ASP A 171 -3.53 17.89 8.65
C ASP A 171 -3.44 18.86 7.44
N LEU A 172 -3.60 18.34 6.22
CA LEU A 172 -3.49 19.15 5.01
C LEU A 172 -4.65 20.15 4.92
N THR A 173 -4.32 21.43 5.10
CA THR A 173 -5.20 22.58 4.93
C THR A 173 -4.60 23.50 3.89
N LEU A 174 -5.41 24.12 3.03
CA LEU A 174 -5.02 24.92 1.86
C LEU A 174 -5.84 26.22 1.74
N LEU A 175 -6.37 26.72 2.86
CA LEU A 175 -7.32 27.84 2.85
C LEU A 175 -6.64 29.21 2.78
N THR A 176 -5.46 29.34 3.37
CA THR A 176 -4.64 30.56 3.34
C THR A 176 -3.42 30.40 2.43
N ALA A 177 -2.71 31.49 2.13
CA ALA A 177 -1.46 31.41 1.36
C ALA A 177 -0.38 30.61 2.12
N THR A 178 -0.23 30.87 3.42
CA THR A 178 0.70 30.12 4.29
C THR A 178 0.38 28.62 4.35
N ASP A 179 -0.91 28.28 4.31
CA ASP A 179 -1.37 26.89 4.25
C ASP A 179 -0.99 26.23 2.91
N VAL A 180 -1.06 26.97 1.80
CA VAL A 180 -0.62 26.48 0.48
C VAL A 180 0.89 26.23 0.47
N ASP A 181 1.71 27.15 0.98
CA ASP A 181 3.17 26.97 1.09
C ASP A 181 3.53 25.72 1.90
N ARG A 182 2.84 25.55 3.03
CA ARG A 182 2.99 24.36 3.87
C ARG A 182 2.51 23.11 3.13
N GLY A 183 1.39 23.19 2.43
CA GLY A 183 0.84 22.11 1.62
C GLY A 183 1.81 21.64 0.53
N ILE A 184 2.47 22.57 -0.17
CA ILE A 184 3.52 22.26 -1.16
C ILE A 184 4.64 21.45 -0.51
N SER A 185 5.13 21.91 0.65
CA SER A 185 6.19 21.23 1.39
C SER A 185 5.78 19.82 1.83
N LEU A 186 4.57 19.67 2.38
CA LEU A 186 4.03 18.38 2.82
C LEU A 186 3.83 17.40 1.66
N VAL A 187 3.28 17.86 0.53
CA VAL A 187 3.07 17.02 -0.66
C VAL A 187 4.41 16.60 -1.28
N SER A 188 5.40 17.49 -1.31
CA SER A 188 6.75 17.16 -1.77
C SER A 188 7.42 16.08 -0.90
N GLU A 189 7.31 16.21 0.42
CA GLU A 189 7.81 15.19 1.35
C GLU A 189 7.05 13.86 1.22
N ALA A 190 5.73 13.91 1.04
CA ALA A 190 4.92 12.73 0.78
C ALA A 190 5.34 12.02 -0.51
N LEU A 191 5.59 12.75 -1.61
CA LEU A 191 6.10 12.20 -2.86
C LEU A 191 7.44 11.48 -2.66
N PHE A 192 8.38 12.12 -1.95
CA PHE A 192 9.67 11.49 -1.63
C PHE A 192 9.50 10.18 -0.84
N ARG A 193 8.58 10.16 0.13
CA ARG A 193 8.24 8.96 0.91
C ARG A 193 7.60 7.89 0.04
N VAL A 194 6.69 8.24 -0.86
CA VAL A 194 6.07 7.31 -1.81
C VAL A 194 7.11 6.67 -2.71
N ASP A 195 8.00 7.46 -3.31
CA ASP A 195 9.05 6.94 -4.20
C ASP A 195 9.99 5.97 -3.45
N SER A 196 10.44 6.37 -2.25
CA SER A 196 11.30 5.52 -1.42
C SER A 196 10.62 4.19 -1.05
N ARG A 197 9.33 4.24 -0.69
CA ARG A 197 8.55 3.05 -0.32
C ARG A 197 8.23 2.16 -1.52
N LEU A 198 7.93 2.73 -2.68
CA LEU A 198 7.74 2.00 -3.93
C LEU A 198 9.01 1.23 -4.32
N LEU A 199 10.18 1.88 -4.26
CA LEU A 199 11.47 1.22 -4.51
C LEU A 199 11.71 0.04 -3.56
N ASN A 200 11.34 0.18 -2.28
CA ASN A 200 11.41 -0.90 -1.30
C ASN A 200 10.45 -2.05 -1.65
N LEU A 201 9.21 -1.75 -2.03
CA LEU A 201 8.22 -2.76 -2.43
C LEU A 201 8.64 -3.50 -3.71
N GLU A 202 9.19 -2.80 -4.69
CA GLU A 202 9.72 -3.40 -5.93
C GLU A 202 10.95 -4.28 -5.65
N SER A 203 11.84 -3.85 -4.76
CA SER A 203 12.96 -4.66 -4.29
C SER A 203 12.46 -5.94 -3.62
N LEU A 204 11.48 -5.83 -2.73
CA LEU A 204 10.84 -6.97 -2.07
C LEU A 204 10.20 -7.92 -3.08
N GLN A 205 9.43 -7.40 -4.05
CA GLN A 205 8.81 -8.21 -5.10
C GLN A 205 9.84 -8.99 -5.92
N ARG A 206 10.95 -8.35 -6.31
CA ARG A 206 12.04 -9.01 -7.05
C ARG A 206 12.69 -10.13 -6.22
N ASN A 207 12.92 -9.88 -4.93
CA ASN A 207 13.51 -10.88 -4.03
C ASN A 207 12.56 -12.07 -3.79
N LEU A 208 11.26 -11.82 -3.61
CA LEU A 208 10.26 -12.88 -3.46
C LEU A 208 10.06 -13.68 -4.75
N GLY A 209 10.08 -13.03 -5.92
CA GLY A 209 10.07 -13.70 -7.21
C GLY A 209 11.27 -14.65 -7.40
N GLY A 210 12.42 -14.34 -6.80
CA GLY A 210 13.58 -15.22 -6.74
C GLY A 210 13.40 -16.43 -5.82
N LEU A 211 12.63 -16.30 -4.74
CA LEU A 211 12.36 -17.38 -3.78
C LEU A 211 11.33 -18.40 -4.29
N GLY A 212 10.46 -18.00 -5.23
CA GLY A 212 9.49 -18.88 -5.88
C GLY A 212 10.09 -19.83 -6.94
N ALA A 213 11.36 -19.64 -7.33
CA ALA A 213 12.05 -20.54 -8.25
C ALA A 213 12.72 -21.68 -7.46
N PRO A 214 12.37 -22.95 -7.69
CA PRO A 214 12.97 -24.06 -6.96
C PRO A 214 14.45 -24.19 -7.32
N GLY A 215 15.34 -23.78 -6.40
CA GLY A 215 16.67 -24.37 -6.28
C GLY A 215 17.92 -23.50 -6.43
N GLN A 216 17.88 -22.18 -6.69
CA GLN A 216 19.14 -21.43 -6.93
C GLN A 216 19.27 -20.02 -6.34
N ALA A 217 18.25 -19.45 -5.69
CA ALA A 217 18.33 -18.08 -5.17
C ALA A 217 18.99 -17.99 -3.78
N LEU A 218 18.81 -19.01 -2.92
CA LEU A 218 19.34 -18.99 -1.56
C LEU A 218 20.88 -18.92 -1.54
N SER A 219 21.55 -19.65 -2.45
CA SER A 219 23.01 -19.65 -2.58
C SER A 219 23.60 -18.30 -3.01
N ARG A 220 22.81 -17.43 -3.67
CA ARG A 220 23.27 -16.10 -4.10
C ARG A 220 23.03 -15.01 -3.04
N ALA A 221 22.00 -15.17 -2.21
CA ALA A 221 21.73 -14.28 -1.08
C ALA A 221 22.77 -14.49 0.04
N PHE A 222 23.12 -15.75 0.35
CA PHE A 222 24.17 -16.05 1.35
C PHE A 222 25.58 -15.68 0.86
N ALA A 223 25.88 -15.80 -0.44
CA ALA A 223 27.18 -15.42 -0.99
C ALA A 223 27.43 -13.90 -1.02
N ARG A 224 26.39 -13.06 -0.91
CA ARG A 224 26.52 -11.59 -0.81
C ARG A 224 26.50 -11.07 0.63
N ALA A 225 26.02 -11.88 1.59
CA ALA A 225 25.96 -11.52 3.01
C ALA A 225 27.18 -12.00 3.82
N SER A 226 28.11 -12.74 3.20
CA SER A 226 29.25 -13.36 3.91
C SER A 226 30.38 -12.40 4.29
N ASP A 227 30.25 -11.09 4.05
CA ASP A 227 31.32 -10.13 4.34
C ASP A 227 31.08 -9.28 5.61
N THR A 228 29.93 -9.41 6.28
CA THR A 228 29.61 -8.56 7.46
C THR A 228 28.86 -9.23 8.62
N LEU A 229 28.77 -10.55 8.69
CA LEU A 229 28.13 -11.22 9.84
C LEU A 229 29.14 -11.74 10.88
N PRO A 230 28.94 -11.46 12.19
CA PRO A 230 29.77 -12.00 13.26
C PRO A 230 29.75 -13.52 13.25
N ARG A 231 30.94 -14.13 13.28
CA ARG A 231 31.14 -15.57 13.46
C ARG A 231 30.65 -15.98 14.85
N GLY A 232 29.40 -16.42 14.96
CA GLY A 232 28.89 -16.83 16.27
C GLY A 232 27.45 -17.33 16.31
N SER A 233 27.00 -18.14 15.36
CA SER A 233 25.77 -18.96 15.54
C SER A 233 25.64 -20.08 14.49
N LEU A 234 26.73 -20.77 14.19
CA LEU A 234 26.68 -22.05 13.46
C LEU A 234 27.30 -23.13 14.33
N VAL A 235 26.67 -23.42 15.46
CA VAL A 235 26.94 -24.64 16.21
C VAL A 235 25.58 -25.26 16.51
N ASN A 236 25.13 -26.14 15.61
CA ASN A 236 24.79 -27.52 15.96
C ASN A 236 24.05 -28.19 14.78
N LEU A 237 24.82 -28.67 13.81
CA LEU A 237 24.37 -29.66 12.83
C LEU A 237 25.55 -30.59 12.57
N ILE A 238 25.81 -31.51 13.50
CA ILE A 238 26.28 -32.90 13.30
C ILE A 238 26.25 -33.55 14.69
N ALA A 239 25.22 -34.36 14.94
CA ALA A 239 25.23 -35.60 15.74
C ALA A 239 23.88 -36.29 15.53
#